data_AF-A0A8T1GV99-F1
#
_entry.id   AF-A0A8T1GV99-F1
#
_cell.length_a   1.000
_cell.length_b   1.000
_cell.length_c   1.000
_cell.angle_alpha   90.00
_cell.angle_beta   90.00
_cell.angle_gamma   90.00
#
_symmetry.space_group_name_H-M   'P 1'
#
loop_
_entity.id
_entity.type
_entity.pdbx_description
1 polymer ?
#
loop_
_entity_poly.entity_id
_entity_poly.type
_entity_poly.pdbx_seq_one_letter_code
_entity_poly.pdbx_strand_id
1 'polypeptide(L)'
;MWCHKIGNLSFEEGALLEPLSVALIGVTRSGVKIGDPVLICGASSIGLVTLDVCRAAGADPIVITDIDAARLEFAKTIMQDVATHHSTRRYY
;
A
#
# COMPACT_ATOMS: atom_id res chain seq x y z
N MET A 1 -10.78 6.00 -26.75
CA MET A 1 -10.42 5.32 -25.49
C MET A 1 -9.22 4.43 -25.78
N TRP A 2 -8.13 4.56 -25.03
CA TRP A 2 -6.90 3.79 -25.25
C TRP A 2 -6.87 2.61 -24.29
N CYS A 3 -6.60 1.41 -24.79
CA CYS A 3 -6.47 0.20 -23.97
C CYS A 3 -5.05 -0.35 -24.15
N HIS A 4 -4.47 -0.86 -23.07
CA HIS A 4 -3.17 -1.52 -23.08
C HIS A 4 -3.35 -3.04 -23.02
N LYS A 5 -2.56 -3.78 -23.81
CA LYS A 5 -2.54 -5.25 -23.73
C LYS A 5 -1.91 -5.65 -22.39
N ILE A 6 -2.60 -6.48 -21.61
CA ILE A 6 -2.13 -6.98 -20.30
C ILE A 6 -1.18 -8.18 -20.41
N GLY A 7 -0.87 -8.63 -21.63
CA GLY A 7 0.10 -9.70 -21.88
C GLY A 7 -0.36 -11.04 -21.31
N ASN A 8 0.49 -11.64 -20.48
CA ASN A 8 0.24 -12.94 -19.85
C ASN A 8 -0.43 -12.83 -18.46
N LEU A 9 -0.79 -11.62 -18.03
CA LEU A 9 -1.54 -11.44 -16.79
C LEU A 9 -2.94 -12.01 -16.94
N SER A 10 -3.43 -12.62 -15.86
CA SER A 10 -4.85 -12.95 -15.71
C SER A 10 -5.71 -11.68 -15.70
N PHE A 11 -7.03 -11.82 -15.86
CA PHE A 11 -7.93 -10.68 -15.76
C PHE A 11 -7.93 -10.07 -14.36
N GLU A 12 -7.79 -10.91 -13.34
CA GLU A 12 -7.69 -10.52 -11.94
C GLU A 12 -6.42 -9.68 -11.69
N GLU A 13 -5.25 -10.13 -12.16
CA GLU A 13 -4.01 -9.36 -12.06
C GLU A 13 -4.06 -8.08 -12.91
N GLY A 14 -4.66 -8.15 -14.10
CA GLY A 14 -4.87 -7.00 -14.96
C GLY A 14 -5.75 -5.92 -14.30
N ALA A 15 -6.75 -6.33 -13.51
CA ALA A 15 -7.59 -5.40 -12.76
C ALA A 15 -6.82 -4.67 -11.65
N LEU A 16 -5.80 -5.31 -11.06
CA LEU A 16 -4.93 -4.69 -10.04
C LEU A 16 -4.01 -3.60 -10.60
N LEU A 17 -3.86 -3.48 -11.92
CA LEU A 17 -3.06 -2.41 -12.53
C LEU A 17 -3.61 -1.02 -12.24
N GLU A 18 -4.92 -0.87 -12.07
CA GLU A 18 -5.55 0.40 -11.72
C GLU A 18 -5.14 0.89 -10.32
N PRO A 19 -5.38 0.13 -9.23
CA PRO A 19 -4.97 0.58 -7.89
C PRO A 19 -3.44 0.67 -7.75
N LEU A 20 -2.69 -0.18 -8.45
CA LEU A 20 -1.23 -0.08 -8.53
C LEU A 20 -0.77 1.25 -9.12
N SER A 21 -1.44 1.73 -10.18
CA SER A 21 -1.11 3.01 -10.81
C SER A 21 -1.33 4.19 -9.85
N VAL A 22 -2.41 4.15 -9.05
CA VAL A 22 -2.68 5.16 -8.02
C VAL A 22 -1.57 5.17 -6.96
N ALA A 23 -1.20 4.01 -6.43
CA ALA A 23 -0.13 3.86 -5.45
C ALA A 23 1.22 4.35 -5.99
N LEU A 24 1.60 3.94 -7.21
CA LEU A 24 2.87 4.31 -7.83
C LEU A 24 3.01 5.83 -8.00
N ILE A 25 1.94 6.51 -8.44
CA ILE A 25 1.93 7.96 -8.57
C ILE A 25 2.04 8.63 -7.19
N GLY A 26 1.33 8.11 -6.17
CA GLY A 26 1.40 8.61 -4.81
C GLY A 26 2.82 8.53 -4.23
N VAL A 27 3.44 7.36 -4.30
CA VAL A 27 4.81 7.14 -3.81
C VAL A 27 5.83 7.96 -4.61
N THR A 28 5.71 8.01 -5.93
CA THR A 28 6.61 8.84 -6.77
C THR A 28 6.53 10.31 -6.39
N ARG A 29 5.32 10.85 -6.17
CA ARG A 29 5.11 12.25 -5.76
C ARG A 29 5.56 12.53 -4.34
N SER A 30 5.53 11.54 -3.45
CA SER A 30 6.03 11.69 -2.08
C SER A 30 7.56 11.88 -2.03
N GLY A 31 8.27 11.46 -3.08
CA GLY A 31 9.72 11.59 -3.17
C GLY A 31 10.51 10.55 -2.37
N VAL A 32 9.84 9.52 -1.84
CA VAL A 32 10.44 8.41 -1.07
C VAL A 32 11.70 7.89 -1.74
N LYS A 33 12.75 7.78 -0.93
CA LYS A 33 14.05 7.20 -1.25
C LYS A 33 14.26 5.92 -0.45
N ILE A 34 15.29 5.18 -0.84
CA ILE A 34 15.74 3.99 -0.12
C ILE A 34 16.13 4.40 1.31
N GLY A 35 15.58 3.71 2.31
CA GLY A 35 15.80 3.97 3.74
C GLY A 35 14.96 5.10 4.33
N ASP A 36 14.03 5.70 3.56
CA ASP A 36 13.12 6.69 4.13
C ASP A 36 12.05 6.00 5.01
N PRO A 37 11.77 6.53 6.21
CA PRO A 37 10.65 6.07 7.02
C PRO A 37 9.32 6.52 6.40
N VAL A 38 8.34 5.61 6.32
CA VAL A 38 7.03 5.90 5.73
C VAL A 38 5.89 5.54 6.69
N LEU A 39 4.90 6.43 6.75
CA LEU A 39 3.60 6.18 7.40
C LEU A 39 2.49 6.09 6.35
N ILE A 40 1.78 4.97 6.33
CA ILE A 40 0.61 4.72 5.49
C ILE A 40 -0.65 4.84 6.35
N CYS A 41 -1.49 5.81 6.02
CA CYS A 41 -2.74 6.06 6.73
C CYS A 41 -3.91 5.30 6.09
N GLY A 42 -4.18 4.09 6.57
CA GLY A 42 -5.27 3.22 6.13
C GLY A 42 -4.74 1.92 5.54
N ALA A 43 -5.27 0.78 6.00
CA ALA A 43 -5.00 -0.57 5.49
C ALA A 43 -6.15 -1.08 4.60
N SER A 44 -6.74 -0.18 3.80
CA SER A 44 -7.66 -0.54 2.72
C SER A 44 -6.89 -1.13 1.53
N SER A 45 -7.59 -1.59 0.49
CA SER A 45 -6.96 -2.12 -0.73
C SER A 45 -5.89 -1.18 -1.32
N ILE A 46 -6.14 0.14 -1.39
CA ILE A 46 -5.15 1.12 -1.87
C ILE A 46 -3.95 1.23 -0.91
N GLY A 47 -4.21 1.23 0.39
CA GLY A 47 -3.15 1.29 1.41
C GLY A 47 -2.24 0.07 1.37
N LEU A 48 -2.80 -1.11 1.16
CA LEU A 48 -2.05 -2.36 1.03
C LEU A 48 -1.21 -2.41 -0.26
N VAL A 49 -1.76 -1.95 -1.39
CA VAL A 49 -0.96 -1.82 -2.63
C VAL A 49 0.12 -0.76 -2.48
N THR A 50 -0.16 0.33 -1.73
CA THR A 50 0.84 1.35 -1.40
C THR A 50 1.93 0.81 -0.50
N LEU A 51 1.61 -0.09 0.44
CA LEU A 51 2.59 -0.81 1.27
C LEU A 51 3.57 -1.60 0.39
N ASP A 52 3.07 -2.37 -0.57
CA ASP A 52 3.92 -3.10 -1.52
C ASP A 52 4.80 -2.18 -2.37
N VAL A 53 4.25 -1.06 -2.85
CA VAL A 53 5.02 -0.09 -3.65
C VAL A 53 6.09 0.60 -2.81
N CYS A 54 5.79 1.01 -1.58
CA CYS A 54 6.77 1.62 -0.66
C CYS A 54 7.89 0.63 -0.32
N ARG A 55 7.55 -0.62 -0.05
CA ARG A 55 8.53 -1.69 0.18
C ARG A 55 9.42 -1.90 -1.05
N ALA A 56 8.83 -1.98 -2.24
CA ALA A 56 9.58 -2.10 -3.49
C ALA A 56 10.47 -0.89 -3.78
N ALA A 57 10.07 0.31 -3.35
CA ALA A 57 10.86 1.53 -3.43
C ALA A 57 12.02 1.57 -2.41
N GLY A 58 12.08 0.62 -1.47
CA GLY A 58 13.13 0.53 -0.46
C GLY A 58 12.88 1.37 0.78
N ALA A 59 11.64 1.80 1.03
CA ALA A 59 11.28 2.47 2.28
C ALA A 59 11.48 1.54 3.48
N ASP A 60 12.08 2.05 4.54
CA ASP A 60 12.28 1.32 5.81
C ASP A 60 12.60 2.33 6.93
N PRO A 61 11.95 2.26 8.10
CA PRO A 61 10.80 1.40 8.45
C PRO A 61 9.49 1.87 7.79
N ILE A 62 8.56 0.92 7.61
CA ILE A 62 7.18 1.21 7.16
C ILE A 62 6.19 0.96 8.30
N VAL A 63 5.34 1.96 8.57
CA VAL A 63 4.23 1.88 9.52
C VAL A 63 2.90 1.99 8.76
N ILE A 64 1.93 1.14 9.06
CA ILE A 64 0.56 1.25 8.54
C ILE A 64 -0.46 1.36 9.68
N THR A 65 -1.40 2.30 9.55
CA THR A 65 -2.45 2.53 10.54
C THR A 65 -3.83 2.18 9.99
N ASP A 66 -4.72 1.63 10.79
CA ASP A 66 -6.15 1.50 10.46
C ASP A 66 -6.97 1.46 11.75
N ILE A 67 -8.28 1.74 11.65
CA ILE A 67 -9.23 1.59 12.74
C ILE A 67 -9.77 0.15 12.85
N ASP A 68 -9.54 -0.68 11.82
CA ASP A 68 -9.95 -2.06 11.75
C ASP A 68 -8.73 -2.97 11.96
N ALA A 69 -8.69 -3.65 13.10
CA ALA A 69 -7.61 -4.57 13.45
C ALA A 69 -7.47 -5.73 12.45
N ALA A 70 -8.56 -6.20 11.84
CA ALA A 70 -8.49 -7.32 10.88
C ALA A 70 -7.72 -6.92 9.61
N ARG A 71 -7.82 -5.65 9.18
CA ARG A 71 -7.05 -5.12 8.06
C ARG A 71 -5.56 -4.99 8.38
N LEU A 72 -5.23 -4.62 9.62
CA LEU A 72 -3.85 -4.57 10.09
C LEU A 72 -3.23 -5.97 10.16
N GLU A 73 -3.98 -6.97 10.62
CA GLU A 73 -3.51 -8.36 10.58
C GLU A 73 -3.33 -8.85 9.14
N PHE A 74 -4.24 -8.49 8.22
CA PHE A 74 -4.05 -8.80 6.82
C PHE A 74 -2.79 -8.14 6.23
N ALA A 75 -2.50 -6.88 6.59
CA ALA A 75 -1.28 -6.19 6.14
C ALA A 75 0.01 -6.96 6.52
N LYS A 76 0.04 -7.60 7.68
CA LYS A 76 1.17 -8.44 8.12
C LYS A 76 1.34 -9.70 7.27
N THR A 77 0.29 -10.18 6.61
CA THR A 77 0.39 -11.30 5.66
C THR A 77 1.07 -10.90 4.34
N ILE A 78 1.04 -9.59 4.01
CA ILE A 78 1.69 -9.02 2.83
C ILE A 78 3.15 -8.66 3.14
N MET A 79 3.38 -7.99 4.27
CA MET A 79 4.72 -7.61 4.75
C MET A 79 4.86 -7.97 6.24
N GLN A 80 5.64 -8.99 6.55
CA GLN A 80 5.74 -9.55 7.91
C GLN A 80 6.36 -8.57 8.93
N ASP A 81 7.23 -7.69 8.46
CA ASP A 81 7.98 -6.70 9.23
C ASP A 81 7.31 -5.31 9.29
N VAL A 82 6.11 -5.16 8.71
CA VAL A 82 5.37 -3.90 8.79
C VAL A 82 4.94 -3.62 10.23
N ALA A 83 5.25 -2.42 10.71
CA ALA A 83 4.73 -1.96 11.99
C ALA A 83 3.27 -1.54 11.84
N THR A 84 2.37 -2.06 12.68
CA THR A 84 0.94 -1.74 12.64
C THR A 84 0.51 -0.89 13.82
N HIS A 85 -0.31 0.14 13.58
CA HIS A 85 -0.92 0.94 14.64
C HIS A 85 -2.45 0.96 14.51
N HIS A 86 -3.13 0.47 15.54
CA HIS A 86 -4.59 0.51 15.60
C HIS A 86 -5.09 1.86 16.10
N SER A 87 -5.69 2.64 15.20
CA SER A 87 -6.16 3.99 15.49
C SER A 87 -7.52 3.95 16.19
N THR A 88 -7.59 4.42 17.44
CA THR A 88 -8.88 4.58 18.13
C THR A 88 -9.53 5.90 17.75
N ARG A 89 -10.78 5.87 17.27
CA ARG A 89 -11.56 7.06 16.94
C ARG A 89 -11.98 7.79 18.23
N ARG A 90 -11.30 8.89 18.58
CA ARG A 90 -11.78 9.80 19.63
C ARG A 90 -12.74 10.80 18.99
N TYR A 91 -14.03 10.62 19.22
CA TYR A 91 -15.04 11.63 18.94
C TYR A 91 -14.97 12.67 20.06
N TYR A 92 -14.63 13.91 19.71
CA TYR A 92 -14.90 15.09 20.54
C TYR A 92 -16.21 15.72 20.08
#